data_AF-A0A2S3QX10-F1
#
_entry.id   AF-A0A2S3QX10-F1
#
_cell.length_a   1.000
_cell.length_b   1.000
_cell.length_c   1.000
_cell.angle_alpha   90.00
_cell.angle_beta   90.00
_cell.angle_gamma   90.00
#
_symmetry.space_group_name_H-M   'P 1'
#
loop_
_entity.id
_entity.type
_entity.pdbx_description
1 polymer ?
#
loop_
_entity_poly.entity_id
_entity_poly.type
_entity_poly.pdbx_seq_one_letter_code
_entity_poly.pdbx_strand_id
1 'polypeptide(L)'
;MDKVAAVVLEKKLEDNLKKLEARSRSENKKLTQKKSPNGISVIEAFDVDLELEVSEVLMLNLRFLKTFADRKPNTIKEFVRFAGGLSASIDKLISFRTPTSNLSPKGLLQDQNDEVIEYIDVIEQMLVKAKGLTPQRPSSDNTQTKHTTLALPFCALCYKRVNQSPYYCRDHHSSRSALAYKKATRRLVSAVYRYSNDKSEKRNLNDYKRGDLTLTAELLYRWLALFSVQPRMAIGWLNHVDQTEPDWTGYAKVILEFSKIHYPKAYEMIKDLEINRASYEIWIVEIARSLGGEIEGNLWRLKDADIWLETSSNMQKSLTLLNCISRYEAFMVVCSFPIETGVIKGTNVDIEKRDRLKALLEERKVNPNITMNEIAKTLGISRTAVYKLKNKIC
;
A
#
# COMPACT_ATOMS: atom_id res chain seq x y z
N MET A 1 -25.03 -8.78 15.55
CA MET A 1 -25.40 -7.88 14.42
C MET A 1 -25.82 -8.70 13.21
N ASP A 2 -26.78 -8.22 12.42
CA ASP A 2 -27.22 -8.88 11.18
C ASP A 2 -26.17 -8.73 10.06
N LYS A 3 -25.96 -9.79 9.26
CA LYS A 3 -25.02 -9.80 8.13
C LYS A 3 -25.36 -8.75 7.05
N VAL A 4 -26.60 -8.26 7.03
CA VAL A 4 -27.05 -7.24 6.07
C VAL A 4 -26.88 -5.81 6.62
N ALA A 5 -26.51 -5.64 7.89
CA ALA A 5 -26.45 -4.33 8.55
C ALA A 5 -25.48 -3.35 7.86
N ALA A 6 -24.32 -3.82 7.41
CA ALA A 6 -23.35 -2.99 6.69
C ALA A 6 -23.90 -2.50 5.34
N VAL A 7 -24.60 -3.37 4.59
CA VAL A 7 -25.21 -3.04 3.29
C VAL A 7 -26.34 -2.02 3.46
N VAL A 8 -27.19 -2.19 4.48
CA VAL A 8 -28.25 -1.23 4.80
C VAL A 8 -27.66 0.11 5.21
N LEU A 9 -26.60 0.10 6.02
CA LEU A 9 -25.92 1.31 6.44
C LEU A 9 -25.33 2.07 5.23
N GLU A 10 -24.63 1.37 4.35
CA GLU A 10 -23.99 1.95 3.17
C GLU A 10 -25.03 2.69 2.32
N LYS A 11 -26.11 2.01 1.96
CA LYS A 11 -27.20 2.60 1.17
C LYS A 11 -27.80 3.84 1.85
N LYS A 12 -28.05 3.76 3.17
CA LYS A 12 -28.63 4.88 3.94
C LYS A 12 -27.70 6.09 3.97
N LEU A 13 -26.40 5.88 4.19
CA LEU A 13 -25.41 6.96 4.20
C LEU A 13 -25.20 7.56 2.81
N GLU A 14 -25.21 6.75 1.75
CA GLU A 14 -25.13 7.24 0.37
C GLU A 14 -26.32 8.13 0.01
N ASP A 15 -27.53 7.68 0.32
CA ASP A 15 -28.75 8.45 0.07
C ASP A 15 -28.76 9.75 0.86
N ASN A 16 -28.29 9.73 2.12
CA ASN A 16 -28.16 10.94 2.93
C ASN A 16 -27.15 11.93 2.35
N LEU A 17 -25.98 11.46 1.88
CA LEU A 17 -25.00 12.35 1.23
C LEU A 17 -25.56 12.94 -0.06
N LYS A 18 -26.22 12.15 -0.91
CA LYS A 18 -26.86 12.64 -2.16
C LYS A 18 -27.91 13.71 -1.87
N LYS A 19 -28.75 13.50 -0.84
CA LYS A 19 -29.73 14.52 -0.40
C LYS A 19 -29.05 15.79 0.06
N LEU A 20 -27.93 15.66 0.77
CA LEU A 20 -27.16 16.78 1.30
C LEU A 20 -26.45 17.58 0.18
N GLU A 21 -25.95 16.91 -0.85
CA GLU A 21 -25.44 17.53 -2.07
C GLU A 21 -26.54 18.25 -2.86
N ALA A 22 -27.70 17.61 -3.05
CA ALA A 22 -28.84 18.22 -3.71
C ALA A 22 -29.29 19.50 -2.98
N ARG A 23 -29.35 19.45 -1.64
CA ARG A 23 -29.67 20.59 -0.78
C ARG A 23 -28.61 21.70 -0.88
N SER A 24 -27.34 21.35 -0.95
CA SER A 24 -26.23 22.30 -1.14
C SER A 24 -26.38 23.06 -2.46
N ARG A 25 -26.75 22.37 -3.54
CA ARG A 25 -27.04 22.99 -4.84
C ARG A 25 -28.28 23.89 -4.77
N SER A 26 -29.37 23.44 -4.15
CA SER A 26 -30.61 24.23 -4.07
C SER A 26 -30.49 25.47 -3.19
N GLU A 27 -29.74 25.40 -2.09
CA GLU A 27 -29.52 26.53 -1.16
C GLU A 27 -28.34 27.41 -1.57
N ASN A 28 -27.63 27.10 -2.66
CA ASN A 28 -26.39 27.75 -3.10
C ASN A 28 -25.35 27.89 -1.97
N LYS A 29 -25.22 26.84 -1.14
CA LYS A 29 -24.28 26.78 -0.01
C LYS A 29 -23.23 25.73 -0.27
N LYS A 30 -22.00 25.96 0.17
CA LYS A 30 -20.92 24.96 0.07
C LYS A 30 -21.07 23.89 1.14
N LEU A 31 -20.66 22.67 0.82
CA LEU A 31 -20.50 21.61 1.82
C LEU A 31 -19.26 21.86 2.66
N THR A 32 -19.38 21.76 3.99
CA THR A 32 -18.29 22.03 4.93
C THR A 32 -18.12 20.90 5.94
N GLN A 33 -16.91 20.74 6.48
CA GLN A 33 -16.65 19.72 7.51
C GLN A 33 -17.21 20.11 8.88
N LYS A 34 -17.42 21.42 9.11
CA LYS A 34 -17.98 21.98 10.34
C LYS A 34 -19.17 22.84 9.99
N LYS A 35 -20.12 22.95 10.93
CA LYS A 35 -21.24 23.88 10.82
C LYS A 35 -20.70 25.30 10.65
N SER A 36 -21.15 25.99 9.61
CA SER A 36 -20.82 27.39 9.36
C SER A 36 -22.08 28.12 8.87
N PRO A 37 -22.18 29.44 9.06
CA PRO A 37 -23.34 30.20 8.58
C PRO A 37 -23.55 30.10 7.07
N ASN A 38 -22.45 29.95 6.33
CA ASN A 38 -22.41 29.97 4.86
C ASN A 38 -22.22 28.58 4.24
N GLY A 39 -22.39 27.50 5.00
CA GLY A 39 -22.13 26.14 4.54
C GLY A 39 -22.97 25.08 5.25
N ILE A 40 -23.22 23.98 4.55
CA ILE A 40 -23.97 22.83 5.06
C ILE A 40 -22.95 21.80 5.55
N SER A 41 -23.08 21.38 6.80
CA SER A 41 -22.14 20.44 7.40
C SER A 41 -22.37 19.03 6.88
N VAL A 42 -21.36 18.41 6.25
CA VAL A 42 -21.46 17.01 5.75
C VAL A 42 -21.70 16.00 6.87
N ILE A 43 -21.36 16.35 8.12
CA ILE A 43 -21.63 15.54 9.31
C ILE A 43 -23.15 15.30 9.50
N GLU A 44 -24.03 16.16 8.95
CA GLU A 44 -25.49 15.96 9.04
C GLU A 44 -25.95 14.68 8.34
N ALA A 45 -25.24 14.20 7.31
CA ALA A 45 -25.57 12.94 6.64
C ALA A 45 -25.36 11.70 7.51
N PHE A 46 -24.58 11.83 8.59
CA PHE A 46 -24.21 10.74 9.50
C PHE A 46 -25.08 10.69 10.76
N ASP A 47 -26.21 11.39 10.77
CA ASP A 47 -27.24 11.25 11.81
C ASP A 47 -28.00 9.93 11.63
N VAL A 48 -27.27 8.83 11.81
CA VAL A 48 -27.70 7.45 11.63
C VAL A 48 -27.27 6.67 12.85
N ASP A 49 -28.20 5.90 13.40
CA ASP A 49 -27.98 5.05 14.56
C ASP A 49 -26.83 4.07 14.30
N LEU A 50 -26.04 3.88 15.35
CA LEU A 50 -24.86 3.04 15.33
C LEU A 50 -25.21 1.76 16.09
N GLU A 51 -25.00 0.61 15.44
CA GLU A 51 -25.25 -0.70 16.04
C GLU A 51 -24.55 -0.83 17.38
N LEU A 52 -25.25 -1.34 18.39
CA LEU A 52 -24.76 -1.34 19.78
C LEU A 52 -23.38 -2.01 19.90
N GLU A 53 -23.22 -3.16 19.25
CA GLU A 53 -21.97 -3.93 19.21
C GLU A 53 -20.82 -3.09 18.62
N VAL A 54 -21.07 -2.33 17.56
CA VAL A 54 -20.08 -1.45 16.94
C VAL A 54 -19.75 -0.26 17.86
N SER A 55 -20.75 0.28 18.56
CA SER A 55 -20.57 1.39 19.51
C SER A 55 -19.64 1.01 20.64
N GLU A 56 -19.81 -0.20 21.17
CA GLU A 56 -18.95 -0.78 22.20
C GLU A 56 -17.52 -0.97 21.71
N VAL A 57 -17.36 -1.53 20.51
CA VAL A 57 -16.05 -1.74 19.91
C VAL A 57 -15.33 -0.41 19.69
N LEU A 58 -16.01 0.61 19.17
CA LEU A 58 -15.42 1.94 18.96
C LEU A 58 -15.02 2.58 20.30
N MET A 59 -15.87 2.53 21.32
CA MET A 59 -15.56 3.09 22.65
C MET A 59 -14.39 2.38 23.33
N LEU A 60 -14.37 1.04 23.30
CA LEU A 60 -13.34 0.25 23.98
C LEU A 60 -11.97 0.41 23.33
N ASN A 61 -11.93 0.52 22.01
CA ASN A 61 -10.69 0.46 21.27
C ASN A 61 -10.15 1.84 20.89
N LEU A 62 -10.99 2.84 20.65
CA LEU A 62 -10.54 4.16 20.21
C LEU A 62 -10.38 5.15 21.37
N ARG A 63 -9.37 6.02 21.28
CA ARG A 63 -9.23 7.15 22.20
C ARG A 63 -10.13 8.31 21.76
N PHE A 64 -11.24 8.55 22.45
CA PHE A 64 -12.07 9.73 22.22
C PHE A 64 -11.49 10.99 22.87
N LEU A 65 -12.08 12.16 22.56
CA LEU A 65 -11.77 13.39 23.28
C LEU A 65 -12.06 13.20 24.77
N LYS A 66 -11.30 13.88 25.63
CA LYS A 66 -11.40 13.75 27.09
C LYS A 66 -12.84 13.91 27.62
N THR A 67 -13.63 14.80 27.02
CA THR A 67 -15.04 15.05 27.36
C THR A 67 -15.96 13.85 27.12
N PHE A 68 -15.53 12.87 26.30
CA PHE A 68 -16.31 11.71 25.88
C PHE A 68 -15.58 10.37 26.12
N ALA A 69 -14.53 10.35 26.96
CA ALA A 69 -13.64 9.21 27.09
C ALA A 69 -14.35 7.88 27.43
N ASP A 70 -15.44 7.94 28.21
CA ASP A 70 -16.21 6.78 28.66
C ASP A 70 -17.64 6.75 28.10
N ARG A 71 -17.90 7.49 27.02
CA ARG A 71 -19.24 7.55 26.40
C ARG A 71 -19.29 6.71 25.13
N LYS A 72 -20.31 5.86 25.04
CA LYS A 72 -20.68 5.12 23.84
C LYS A 72 -21.40 6.05 22.86
N PRO A 73 -20.95 6.17 21.60
CA PRO A 73 -21.68 6.94 20.59
C PRO A 73 -22.92 6.16 20.14
N ASN A 74 -24.10 6.76 20.20
CA ASN A 74 -25.34 6.13 19.73
C ASN A 74 -25.57 6.32 18.23
N THR A 75 -24.94 7.34 17.64
CA THR A 75 -25.00 7.61 16.19
C THR A 75 -23.60 7.78 15.61
N ILE A 76 -23.47 7.64 14.28
CA ILE A 76 -22.19 7.89 13.60
C ILE A 76 -21.78 9.37 13.75
N LYS A 77 -22.75 10.28 13.73
CA LYS A 77 -22.54 11.72 14.01
C LYS A 77 -21.98 11.95 15.41
N GLU A 78 -22.47 11.24 16.42
CA GLU A 78 -21.89 11.29 17.77
C GLU A 78 -20.49 10.71 17.80
N PHE A 79 -20.25 9.58 17.14
CA PHE A 79 -18.90 9.02 17.00
C PHE A 79 -17.93 10.05 16.40
N VAL A 80 -18.32 10.71 15.30
CA VAL A 80 -17.49 11.74 14.66
C VAL A 80 -17.20 12.89 15.62
N ARG A 81 -18.20 13.31 16.40
CA ARG A 81 -18.02 14.34 17.43
C ARG A 81 -17.07 13.88 18.54
N PHE A 82 -17.24 12.66 19.03
CA PHE A 82 -16.44 12.09 20.13
C PHE A 82 -14.98 11.89 19.71
N ALA A 83 -14.77 11.52 18.45
CA ALA A 83 -13.46 11.35 17.84
C ALA A 83 -12.74 12.68 17.54
N GLY A 84 -13.43 13.82 17.57
CA GLY A 84 -12.83 15.15 17.35
C GLY A 84 -13.03 15.74 15.95
N GLY A 85 -14.05 15.27 15.23
CA GLY A 85 -14.43 15.74 13.90
C GLY A 85 -14.04 14.78 12.79
N LEU A 86 -14.50 15.09 11.57
CA LEU A 86 -14.44 14.19 10.41
C LEU A 86 -13.03 13.63 10.15
N SER A 87 -12.04 14.51 10.00
CA SER A 87 -10.65 14.09 9.71
C SER A 87 -10.03 13.27 10.85
N ALA A 88 -10.27 13.65 12.10
CA ALA A 88 -9.76 12.91 13.26
C ALA A 88 -10.41 11.51 13.38
N SER A 89 -11.67 11.38 12.96
CA SER A 89 -12.39 10.12 12.95
C SER A 89 -11.79 9.15 11.94
N ILE A 90 -11.54 9.62 10.71
CA ILE A 90 -10.88 8.84 9.66
C ILE A 90 -9.49 8.38 10.14
N ASP A 91 -8.67 9.29 10.67
CA ASP A 91 -7.33 8.95 11.17
C ASP A 91 -7.38 7.87 12.27
N LYS A 92 -8.38 7.94 13.17
CA LYS A 92 -8.56 6.96 14.25
C LYS A 92 -9.02 5.61 13.73
N LEU A 93 -9.93 5.55 12.75
CA LEU A 93 -10.34 4.29 12.12
C LEU A 93 -9.19 3.65 11.35
N ILE A 94 -8.40 4.44 10.62
CA ILE A 94 -7.18 3.96 9.96
C ILE A 94 -6.20 3.41 11.01
N SER A 95 -5.97 4.14 12.10
CA SER A 95 -5.09 3.71 13.18
C SER A 95 -5.59 2.44 13.89
N PHE A 96 -6.91 2.22 13.93
CA PHE A 96 -7.52 1.01 14.47
C PHE A 96 -7.30 -0.23 13.61
N ARG A 97 -7.04 -0.03 12.31
CA ARG A 97 -6.66 -1.09 11.35
C ARG A 97 -5.16 -1.38 11.31
N THR A 98 -4.33 -0.37 11.59
CA THR A 98 -2.88 -0.46 11.39
C THR A 98 -2.15 -0.60 12.73
N PRO A 99 -1.29 -1.62 12.89
CA PRO A 99 -0.40 -1.70 14.04
C PRO A 99 0.75 -0.71 13.86
N THR A 100 0.49 0.58 14.13
CA THR A 100 1.50 1.65 14.13
C THR A 100 1.70 2.17 15.55
N SER A 101 2.98 2.34 15.92
CA SER A 101 3.54 2.54 17.26
C SER A 101 2.87 3.58 18.19
N ASN A 102 3.05 3.34 19.51
CA ASN A 102 2.88 4.19 20.71
C ASN A 102 1.54 4.89 20.98
N LEU A 103 0.66 5.06 19.99
CA LEU A 103 -0.71 5.54 20.16
C LEU A 103 -1.74 4.42 20.03
N SER A 104 -1.31 3.18 20.20
CA SER A 104 -2.08 1.98 19.89
C SER A 104 -3.47 2.00 20.56
N PRO A 105 -4.54 1.73 19.80
CA PRO A 105 -5.84 1.39 20.36
C PRO A 105 -5.71 0.15 21.26
N LYS A 106 -6.62 0.00 22.24
CA LYS A 106 -6.54 -1.08 23.25
C LYS A 106 -6.66 -2.49 22.64
N GLY A 107 -7.20 -2.60 21.43
CA GLY A 107 -7.23 -3.78 20.57
C GLY A 107 -7.21 -3.36 19.10
N LEU A 108 -7.07 -4.32 18.18
CA LEU A 108 -7.09 -4.05 16.74
C LEU A 108 -8.46 -4.40 16.15
N LEU A 109 -8.87 -3.69 15.10
CA LEU A 109 -10.16 -3.94 14.44
C LEU A 109 -10.23 -5.38 13.89
N GLN A 110 -9.10 -5.93 13.48
CA GLN A 110 -8.96 -7.30 12.97
C GLN A 110 -9.22 -8.40 14.02
N ASP A 111 -9.27 -8.04 15.31
CA ASP A 111 -9.59 -8.98 16.40
C ASP A 111 -11.11 -9.06 16.65
N GLN A 112 -11.92 -8.32 15.87
CA GLN A 112 -13.37 -8.27 15.97
C GLN A 112 -14.04 -9.23 14.97
N ASN A 113 -15.34 -9.48 15.17
CA ASN A 113 -16.14 -10.29 14.25
C ASN A 113 -16.23 -9.64 12.86
N ASP A 114 -16.33 -10.47 11.82
CA ASP A 114 -16.36 -10.03 10.41
C ASP A 114 -17.46 -8.99 10.16
N GLU A 115 -18.64 -9.16 10.75
CA GLU A 115 -19.74 -8.21 10.60
C GLU A 115 -19.37 -6.82 11.14
N VAL A 116 -18.69 -6.75 12.29
CA VAL A 116 -18.25 -5.48 12.91
C VAL A 116 -17.19 -4.80 12.05
N ILE A 117 -16.28 -5.59 11.46
CA ILE A 117 -15.26 -5.10 10.55
C ILE A 117 -15.93 -4.47 9.32
N GLU A 118 -16.87 -5.19 8.68
CA GLU A 118 -17.60 -4.69 7.51
C GLU A 118 -18.38 -3.41 7.80
N TYR A 119 -19.04 -3.34 8.96
CA TYR A 119 -19.79 -2.15 9.37
C TYR A 119 -18.86 -0.94 9.57
N ILE A 120 -17.70 -1.13 10.20
CA ILE A 120 -16.70 -0.07 10.39
C ILE A 120 -16.03 0.33 9.05
N ASP A 121 -15.85 -0.61 8.12
CA ASP A 121 -15.41 -0.34 6.74
C ASP A 121 -16.36 0.63 6.04
N VAL A 122 -17.67 0.38 6.12
CA VAL A 122 -18.68 1.27 5.55
C VAL A 122 -18.62 2.66 6.19
N ILE A 123 -18.53 2.75 7.51
CA ILE A 123 -18.39 4.05 8.20
C ILE A 123 -17.17 4.81 7.67
N GLU A 124 -16.00 4.18 7.63
CA GLU A 124 -14.77 4.84 7.17
C GLU A 124 -14.88 5.33 5.72
N GLN A 125 -15.32 4.45 4.81
CA GLN A 125 -15.46 4.78 3.39
C GLN A 125 -16.41 5.97 3.20
N MET A 126 -17.54 5.97 3.90
CA MET A 126 -18.52 7.05 3.82
C MET A 126 -17.97 8.36 4.40
N LEU A 127 -17.20 8.32 5.50
CA LEU A 127 -16.52 9.50 6.04
C LEU A 127 -15.47 10.06 5.08
N VAL A 128 -14.70 9.20 4.40
CA VAL A 128 -13.73 9.60 3.36
C VAL A 128 -14.44 10.25 2.18
N LYS A 129 -15.52 9.64 1.68
CA LYS A 129 -16.37 10.19 0.62
C LYS A 129 -16.90 11.57 0.99
N ALA A 130 -17.48 11.70 2.19
CA ALA A 130 -17.96 12.98 2.71
C ALA A 130 -16.85 14.04 2.85
N LYS A 131 -15.63 13.64 3.23
CA LYS A 131 -14.49 14.56 3.28
C LYS A 131 -14.16 15.10 1.89
N GLY A 132 -14.16 14.25 0.87
CA GLY A 132 -13.92 14.64 -0.53
C GLY A 132 -14.89 15.69 -1.07
N LEU A 133 -16.13 15.72 -0.55
CA LEU A 133 -17.16 16.69 -0.95
C LEU A 133 -16.98 18.10 -0.35
N THR A 134 -16.01 18.29 0.56
CA THR A 134 -15.79 19.58 1.23
C THR A 134 -14.57 20.32 0.66
N PRO A 135 -14.56 21.67 0.65
CA PRO A 135 -13.38 22.45 0.29
C PRO A 135 -12.20 22.06 1.18
N GLN A 136 -11.17 21.49 0.58
CA GLN A 136 -9.90 21.24 1.25
C GLN A 136 -9.16 22.58 1.31
N ARG A 137 -8.78 23.04 2.51
CA ARG A 137 -7.85 24.18 2.60
C ARG A 137 -6.53 23.75 1.92
N PRO A 138 -5.97 24.54 1.00
CA PRO A 138 -4.55 24.47 0.73
C PRO A 138 -3.84 24.75 2.06
N SER A 139 -3.00 23.82 2.52
CA SER A 139 -2.36 23.91 3.83
C SER A 139 -1.40 25.10 3.89
N SER A 140 -1.85 26.23 4.44
CA SER A 140 -0.95 27.30 4.90
C SER A 140 -0.45 26.95 6.30
N ASP A 141 0.83 26.60 6.38
CA ASP A 141 1.72 26.58 7.54
C ASP A 141 1.13 26.34 8.94
N ASN A 142 1.31 25.11 9.44
CA ASN A 142 1.92 24.90 10.75
C ASN A 142 2.65 23.55 10.78
N THR A 143 3.97 23.68 10.77
CA THR A 143 5.00 22.84 11.38
C THR A 143 4.53 21.62 12.20
N GLN A 144 5.14 20.47 11.85
CA GLN A 144 5.07 19.14 12.46
C GLN A 144 3.90 18.23 12.03
N THR A 145 4.23 17.42 11.02
CA THR A 145 3.66 16.10 10.68
C THR A 145 2.18 16.04 10.35
N LYS A 146 1.90 15.95 9.05
CA LYS A 146 1.07 14.90 8.41
C LYS A 146 1.07 15.19 6.92
N HIS A 147 2.06 14.65 6.21
CA HIS A 147 1.94 14.47 4.77
C HIS A 147 0.59 13.78 4.55
N THR A 148 -0.30 14.40 3.78
CA THR A 148 -1.48 13.71 3.28
C THR A 148 -0.92 12.48 2.58
N THR A 149 -1.18 11.31 3.16
CA THR A 149 -0.69 10.01 2.68
C THR A 149 -1.07 9.90 1.20
N LEU A 150 -0.16 10.21 0.29
CA LEU A 150 -0.44 10.20 -1.14
C LEU A 150 -0.69 8.74 -1.48
N ALA A 151 -1.94 8.39 -1.79
CA ALA A 151 -2.27 7.04 -2.16
C ALA A 151 -1.51 6.70 -3.45
N LEU A 152 -0.81 5.57 -3.44
CA LEU A 152 -0.15 5.08 -4.65
C LEU A 152 -1.23 4.62 -5.63
N PRO A 153 -1.10 4.89 -6.94
CA PRO A 153 -2.10 4.45 -7.92
C PRO A 153 -2.17 2.91 -8.02
N PHE A 154 -1.04 2.25 -7.78
CA PHE A 154 -0.87 0.81 -7.79
C PHE A 154 -0.24 0.33 -6.49
N CYS A 155 -0.47 -0.95 -6.17
CA CYS A 155 0.11 -1.60 -5.02
C CYS A 155 1.64 -1.46 -5.03
N ALA A 156 2.24 -1.09 -3.91
CA ALA A 156 3.70 -0.97 -3.77
C ALA A 156 4.47 -2.23 -4.19
N LEU A 157 3.85 -3.40 -4.10
CA LEU A 157 4.47 -4.70 -4.35
C LEU A 157 4.08 -5.36 -5.68
N CYS A 158 3.12 -4.80 -6.43
CA CYS A 158 2.71 -5.36 -7.74
C CYS A 158 2.09 -4.30 -8.67
N TYR A 159 1.43 -4.76 -9.73
CA TYR A 159 0.78 -3.94 -10.75
C TYR A 159 -0.69 -3.63 -10.45
N LYS A 160 -1.33 -4.40 -9.56
CA LYS A 160 -2.76 -4.24 -9.25
C LYS A 160 -3.03 -2.90 -8.59
N ARG A 161 -4.17 -2.28 -8.90
CA ARG A 161 -4.59 -1.04 -8.25
C ARG A 161 -4.68 -1.19 -6.73
N VAL A 162 -4.36 -0.10 -6.03
CA VAL A 162 -4.58 -0.07 -4.58
C VAL A 162 -6.08 -0.19 -4.30
N ASN A 163 -6.42 -0.95 -3.28
CA ASN A 163 -7.82 -1.11 -2.86
C ASN A 163 -8.09 -0.23 -1.62
N GLN A 164 -8.78 -0.74 -0.60
CA GLN A 164 -9.07 -0.11 0.69
C GLN A 164 -7.81 0.26 1.52
N SER A 165 -6.61 0.11 0.96
CA SER A 165 -5.34 0.58 1.53
C SER A 165 -4.75 1.66 0.62
N PRO A 166 -4.13 2.71 1.16
CA PRO A 166 -3.48 3.74 0.34
C PRO A 166 -2.28 3.21 -0.46
N TYR A 167 -1.79 2.01 -0.16
CA TYR A 167 -0.51 1.54 -0.68
C TYR A 167 -0.53 0.12 -1.25
N TYR A 168 -1.53 -0.69 -0.90
CA TYR A 168 -1.53 -2.10 -1.23
C TYR A 168 -2.85 -2.53 -1.87
N CYS A 169 -2.76 -3.49 -2.80
CA CYS A 169 -3.94 -4.19 -3.30
C CYS A 169 -4.43 -5.19 -2.24
N ARG A 170 -5.59 -5.80 -2.49
CA ARG A 170 -6.18 -6.82 -1.60
C ARG A 170 -5.20 -7.96 -1.29
N ASP A 171 -4.46 -8.43 -2.29
CA ASP A 171 -3.60 -9.62 -2.17
C ASP A 171 -2.29 -9.34 -1.41
N HIS A 172 -1.88 -8.07 -1.34
CA HIS A 172 -0.64 -7.64 -0.68
C HIS A 172 -0.90 -6.72 0.50
N HIS A 173 -2.13 -6.68 1.00
CA HIS A 173 -2.46 -5.90 2.18
C HIS A 173 -1.63 -6.39 3.37
N SER A 174 -0.91 -5.49 4.04
CA SER A 174 0.03 -5.82 5.11
C SER A 174 -0.61 -6.56 6.29
N SER A 175 -1.85 -6.21 6.64
CA SER A 175 -2.63 -6.90 7.67
C SER A 175 -3.44 -8.09 7.12
N ARG A 176 -4.35 -7.87 6.14
CA ARG A 176 -5.29 -8.90 5.64
C ARG A 176 -4.63 -10.07 4.91
N SER A 177 -3.46 -9.82 4.31
CA SER A 177 -2.71 -10.80 3.54
C SER A 177 -1.25 -10.84 4.02
N ALA A 178 -1.04 -10.81 5.34
CA ALA A 178 0.29 -10.63 5.95
C ALA A 178 1.34 -11.63 5.47
N LEU A 179 0.96 -12.89 5.23
CA LEU A 179 1.87 -13.90 4.69
C LEU A 179 2.29 -13.55 3.25
N ALA A 180 1.33 -13.22 2.38
CA ALA A 180 1.58 -12.83 0.99
C ALA A 180 2.38 -11.52 0.92
N TYR A 181 2.03 -10.53 1.75
CA TYR A 181 2.79 -9.31 1.94
C TYR A 181 4.25 -9.59 2.33
N LYS A 182 4.48 -10.36 3.41
CA LYS A 182 5.84 -10.72 3.87
C LYS A 182 6.61 -11.47 2.79
N LYS A 183 5.97 -12.38 2.06
CA LYS A 183 6.58 -13.14 0.97
C LYS A 183 6.98 -12.23 -0.19
N ALA A 184 6.07 -11.36 -0.65
CA ALA A 184 6.32 -10.41 -1.72
C ALA A 184 7.40 -9.38 -1.33
N THR A 185 7.34 -8.83 -0.12
CA THR A 185 8.34 -7.90 0.41
C THR A 185 9.71 -8.55 0.50
N ARG A 186 9.83 -9.75 1.09
CA ARG A 186 11.12 -10.48 1.15
C ARG A 186 11.66 -10.76 -0.24
N ARG A 187 10.78 -11.13 -1.18
CA ARG A 187 11.16 -11.38 -2.56
C ARG A 187 11.72 -10.13 -3.23
N LEU A 188 11.04 -8.99 -3.09
CA LEU A 188 11.49 -7.72 -3.65
C LEU A 188 12.81 -7.25 -3.01
N VAL A 189 12.92 -7.32 -1.68
CA VAL A 189 14.17 -7.01 -0.95
C VAL A 189 15.33 -7.88 -1.45
N SER A 190 15.09 -9.18 -1.61
CA SER A 190 16.09 -10.12 -2.16
C SER A 190 16.45 -9.77 -3.60
N ALA A 191 15.46 -9.39 -4.42
CA ALA A 191 15.69 -9.01 -5.80
C ALA A 191 16.57 -7.75 -5.90
N VAL A 192 16.27 -6.72 -5.09
CA VAL A 192 17.08 -5.50 -5.01
C VAL A 192 18.50 -5.81 -4.56
N TYR A 193 18.65 -6.68 -3.56
CA TYR A 193 19.97 -7.07 -3.06
C TYR A 193 20.84 -7.73 -4.13
N ARG A 194 20.26 -8.68 -4.88
CA ARG A 194 21.00 -9.59 -5.76
C ARG A 194 21.11 -9.10 -7.19
N TYR A 195 20.07 -8.46 -7.71
CA TYR A 195 19.91 -8.20 -9.14
C TYR A 195 19.81 -6.72 -9.51
N SER A 196 19.63 -5.82 -8.55
CA SER A 196 19.67 -4.38 -8.86
C SER A 196 21.10 -3.93 -9.17
N ASN A 197 21.25 -3.02 -10.14
CA ASN A 197 22.50 -2.31 -10.40
C ASN A 197 22.48 -0.87 -9.86
N ASP A 198 21.38 -0.43 -9.26
CA ASP A 198 21.26 0.91 -8.70
C ASP A 198 22.05 1.04 -7.39
N LYS A 199 23.15 1.81 -7.44
CA LYS A 199 24.05 2.02 -6.29
C LYS A 199 23.35 2.76 -5.14
N SER A 200 22.44 3.68 -5.46
CA SER A 200 21.70 4.45 -4.45
C SER A 200 20.72 3.56 -3.70
N GLU A 201 20.02 2.68 -4.41
CA GLU A 201 19.07 1.76 -3.79
C GLU A 201 19.75 0.63 -3.03
N LYS A 202 20.95 0.21 -3.47
CA LYS A 202 21.81 -0.67 -2.67
C LYS A 202 22.23 -0.03 -1.34
N ARG A 203 22.44 1.28 -1.32
CA ARG A 203 22.71 2.03 -0.08
C ARG A 203 21.48 2.02 0.83
N ASN A 204 20.31 2.41 0.32
CA ASN A 204 19.05 2.38 1.06
C ASN A 204 18.75 0.99 1.66
N LEU A 205 19.05 -0.07 0.91
CA LEU A 205 18.90 -1.44 1.38
C LEU A 205 19.87 -1.76 2.54
N ASN A 206 21.12 -1.29 2.47
CA ASN A 206 22.09 -1.49 3.54
C ASN A 206 21.69 -0.72 4.81
N ASP A 207 21.18 0.49 4.66
CA ASP A 207 20.69 1.31 5.77
C ASP A 207 19.46 0.65 6.41
N TYR A 208 18.54 0.09 5.62
CA TYR A 208 17.44 -0.74 6.12
C TYR A 208 17.92 -1.95 6.92
N LYS A 209 18.94 -2.68 6.43
CA LYS A 209 19.50 -3.83 7.14
C LYS A 209 20.15 -3.47 8.48
N ARG A 210 20.66 -2.24 8.62
CA ARG A 210 21.24 -1.72 9.86
C ARG A 210 20.18 -1.16 10.83
N GLY A 211 18.96 -0.93 10.34
CA GLY A 211 17.88 -0.30 11.09
C GLY A 211 17.88 1.24 10.99
N ASP A 212 18.75 1.81 10.15
CA ASP A 212 18.88 3.26 9.95
C ASP A 212 17.76 3.81 9.02
N LEU A 213 17.08 2.91 8.30
CA LEU A 213 16.01 3.26 7.37
C LEU A 213 14.80 2.32 7.56
N THR A 214 13.60 2.89 7.55
CA THR A 214 12.34 2.13 7.62
C THR A 214 11.87 1.74 6.22
N LEU A 215 11.43 0.50 6.05
CA LEU A 215 10.88 0.03 4.78
C LEU A 215 9.46 0.58 4.55
N THR A 216 9.36 1.68 3.82
CA THR A 216 8.09 2.33 3.50
C THR A 216 7.46 1.77 2.22
N ALA A 217 6.15 1.98 2.04
CA ALA A 217 5.45 1.62 0.81
C ALA A 217 6.01 2.34 -0.42
N GLU A 218 6.40 3.61 -0.28
CA GLU A 218 7.03 4.40 -1.34
C GLU A 218 8.36 3.81 -1.78
N LEU A 219 9.18 3.37 -0.81
CA LEU A 219 10.45 2.71 -1.10
C LEU A 219 10.22 1.38 -1.84
N LEU A 220 9.27 0.56 -1.38
CA LEU A 220 8.89 -0.68 -2.08
C LEU A 220 8.37 -0.40 -3.49
N TYR A 221 7.54 0.63 -3.66
CA TYR A 221 6.99 1.02 -4.96
C TYR A 221 8.10 1.42 -5.94
N ARG A 222 9.09 2.19 -5.47
CA ARG A 222 10.30 2.56 -6.23
C ARG A 222 11.18 1.36 -6.54
N TRP A 223 11.41 0.48 -5.57
CA TRP A 223 12.23 -0.71 -5.74
C TRP A 223 11.67 -1.67 -6.77
N LEU A 224 10.35 -1.83 -6.85
CA LEU A 224 9.76 -2.64 -7.92
C LEU A 224 10.07 -2.05 -9.30
N ALA A 225 10.00 -0.73 -9.45
CA ALA A 225 10.25 -0.04 -10.71
C ALA A 225 11.70 -0.17 -11.24
N LEU A 226 12.64 -0.67 -10.43
CA LEU A 226 14.02 -0.97 -10.87
C LEU A 226 14.09 -2.14 -11.87
N PHE A 227 13.05 -2.98 -11.91
CA PHE A 227 13.05 -4.23 -12.69
C PHE A 227 12.26 -4.13 -14.01
N SER A 228 11.98 -2.92 -14.48
CA SER A 228 11.38 -2.67 -15.79
C SER A 228 11.84 -1.33 -16.36
N VAL A 229 11.81 -1.20 -17.68
CA VAL A 229 12.00 0.09 -18.36
C VAL A 229 10.94 1.09 -17.90
N GLN A 230 11.31 2.35 -17.70
CA GLN A 230 10.38 3.35 -17.17
C GLN A 230 9.39 3.84 -18.25
N PRO A 231 8.09 3.94 -17.93
CA PRO A 231 7.04 4.34 -18.89
C PRO A 231 7.30 5.67 -19.59
N ARG A 232 7.99 6.62 -18.92
CA ARG A 232 8.34 7.92 -19.50
C ARG A 232 9.17 7.84 -20.78
N MET A 233 9.86 6.72 -21.01
CA MET A 233 10.61 6.51 -22.24
C MET A 233 9.70 6.40 -23.47
N ALA A 234 8.43 6.03 -23.29
CA ALA A 234 7.45 5.98 -24.37
C ALA A 234 6.96 7.37 -24.81
N ILE A 235 7.21 8.44 -24.04
CA ILE A 235 6.71 9.81 -24.36
C ILE A 235 7.17 10.24 -25.75
N GLY A 236 8.43 9.97 -26.12
CA GLY A 236 8.93 10.29 -27.46
C GLY A 236 8.11 9.62 -28.57
N TRP A 237 7.69 8.37 -28.36
CA TRP A 237 6.93 7.59 -29.33
C TRP A 237 5.48 8.08 -29.40
N LEU A 238 4.88 8.35 -28.23
CA LEU A 238 3.51 8.86 -28.11
C LEU A 238 3.36 10.27 -28.69
N ASN A 239 4.41 11.09 -28.67
CA ASN A 239 4.40 12.43 -29.27
C ASN A 239 4.37 12.40 -30.81
N HIS A 240 4.73 11.28 -31.43
CA HIS A 240 4.67 11.08 -32.88
C HIS A 240 3.32 10.53 -33.36
N VAL A 241 2.40 10.23 -32.44
CA VAL A 241 1.01 9.91 -32.81
C VAL A 241 0.36 11.20 -33.28
N ASP A 242 -0.28 11.15 -34.45
CA ASP A 242 -1.02 12.30 -34.97
C ASP A 242 -2.11 12.69 -33.96
N GLN A 243 -1.94 13.87 -33.35
CA GLN A 243 -2.86 14.39 -32.33
C GLN A 243 -4.10 15.04 -32.96
N THR A 244 -4.12 15.19 -34.30
CA THR A 244 -5.21 15.84 -35.04
C THR A 244 -6.29 14.85 -35.49
N GLU A 245 -5.98 13.56 -35.54
CA GLU A 245 -7.00 12.52 -35.74
C GLU A 245 -7.57 12.06 -34.39
N PRO A 246 -8.91 11.96 -34.26
CA PRO A 246 -9.57 11.43 -33.06
C PRO A 246 -9.30 9.93 -32.82
N ASP A 247 -8.39 9.32 -33.58
CA ASP A 247 -8.14 7.90 -33.58
C ASP A 247 -7.14 7.48 -32.49
N TRP A 248 -7.68 7.05 -31.35
CA TRP A 248 -6.92 6.46 -30.25
C TRP A 248 -6.14 5.19 -30.65
N THR A 249 -6.44 4.57 -31.81
CA THR A 249 -5.74 3.36 -32.25
C THR A 249 -4.24 3.60 -32.48
N GLY A 250 -3.83 4.83 -32.82
CA GLY A 250 -2.42 5.21 -32.93
C GLY A 250 -1.68 5.06 -31.59
N TYR A 251 -2.29 5.54 -30.50
CA TYR A 251 -1.77 5.34 -29.14
C TYR A 251 -1.71 3.86 -28.77
N ALA A 252 -2.76 3.09 -29.08
CA ALA A 252 -2.80 1.65 -28.80
C ALA A 252 -1.68 0.88 -29.53
N LYS A 253 -1.43 1.18 -30.82
CA LYS A 253 -0.32 0.61 -31.60
C LYS A 253 1.03 0.92 -30.97
N VAL A 254 1.27 2.17 -30.58
CA VAL A 254 2.51 2.57 -29.91
C VAL A 254 2.68 1.83 -28.57
N ILE A 255 1.62 1.71 -27.78
CA ILE A 255 1.67 0.97 -26.50
C ILE A 255 2.03 -0.50 -26.73
N LEU A 256 1.43 -1.16 -27.73
CA LEU A 256 1.71 -2.56 -28.03
C LEU A 256 3.14 -2.75 -28.55
N GLU A 257 3.61 -1.93 -29.48
CA GLU A 257 5.00 -2.01 -29.99
C GLU A 257 6.03 -1.71 -28.90
N PHE A 258 5.78 -0.68 -28.08
CA PHE A 258 6.66 -0.36 -26.95
C PHE A 258 6.70 -1.51 -25.94
N SER A 259 5.53 -2.11 -25.64
CA SER A 259 5.42 -3.24 -24.71
C SER A 259 6.09 -4.50 -25.25
N LYS A 260 5.97 -4.77 -26.55
CA LYS A 260 6.66 -5.89 -27.22
C LYS A 260 8.18 -5.83 -27.04
N ILE A 261 8.76 -4.63 -27.13
CA ILE A 261 10.21 -4.43 -27.03
C ILE A 261 10.68 -4.40 -25.57
N HIS A 262 9.95 -3.70 -24.70
CA HIS A 262 10.44 -3.37 -23.35
C HIS A 262 9.78 -4.14 -22.21
N TYR A 263 8.60 -4.71 -22.45
CA TYR A 263 7.77 -5.40 -21.47
C TYR A 263 7.30 -6.78 -21.97
N PRO A 264 8.22 -7.70 -22.33
CA PRO A 264 7.88 -8.93 -23.03
C PRO A 264 6.93 -9.84 -22.23
N LYS A 265 7.07 -9.94 -20.89
CA LYS A 265 6.15 -10.76 -20.08
C LYS A 265 4.75 -10.16 -20.03
N ALA A 266 4.65 -8.84 -20.01
CA ALA A 266 3.37 -8.15 -20.08
C ALA A 266 2.76 -8.26 -21.49
N TYR A 267 3.57 -8.11 -22.54
CA TYR A 267 3.15 -8.21 -23.94
C TYR A 267 2.51 -9.56 -24.26
N GLU A 268 3.08 -10.65 -23.77
CA GLU A 268 2.49 -11.99 -23.95
C GLU A 268 1.04 -12.10 -23.46
N MET A 269 0.65 -11.30 -22.47
CA MET A 269 -0.72 -11.29 -21.93
C MET A 269 -1.69 -10.45 -22.78
N ILE A 270 -1.18 -9.55 -23.62
CA ILE A 270 -1.98 -8.52 -24.30
C ILE A 270 -1.85 -8.54 -25.83
N LYS A 271 -0.94 -9.36 -26.39
CA LYS A 271 -0.61 -9.40 -27.82
C LYS A 271 -1.79 -9.74 -28.74
N ASP A 272 -2.75 -10.52 -28.24
CA ASP A 272 -3.90 -11.00 -29.01
C ASP A 272 -5.13 -10.08 -28.88
N LEU A 273 -4.99 -8.95 -28.18
CA LEU A 273 -6.08 -7.98 -28.04
C LEU A 273 -6.21 -7.14 -29.30
N GLU A 274 -7.29 -7.37 -30.04
CA GLU A 274 -7.62 -6.59 -31.24
C GLU A 274 -7.76 -5.09 -30.94
N ILE A 275 -7.09 -4.28 -31.76
CA ILE A 275 -7.22 -2.81 -31.78
C ILE A 275 -8.43 -2.41 -32.65
N ASN A 276 -9.58 -3.05 -32.42
CA ASN A 276 -10.83 -2.76 -33.11
C ASN A 276 -12.02 -2.79 -32.13
N ARG A 277 -11.85 -2.09 -31.01
CA ARG A 277 -12.88 -1.98 -29.96
C ARG A 277 -13.67 -0.69 -30.12
N ALA A 278 -14.84 -0.64 -29.49
CA ALA A 278 -15.75 0.50 -29.61
C ALA A 278 -15.19 1.82 -29.04
N SER A 279 -14.24 1.77 -28.10
CA SER A 279 -13.57 2.97 -27.56
C SER A 279 -12.21 2.66 -26.92
N TYR A 280 -11.43 3.71 -26.67
CA TYR A 280 -10.12 3.57 -26.02
C TYR A 280 -10.24 3.06 -24.59
N GLU A 281 -11.22 3.55 -23.85
CA GLU A 281 -11.47 3.20 -22.44
C GLU A 281 -11.80 1.72 -22.30
N ILE A 282 -12.63 1.19 -23.23
CA ILE A 282 -12.94 -0.24 -23.27
C ILE A 282 -11.66 -1.03 -23.52
N TRP A 283 -10.84 -0.62 -24.49
CA TRP A 283 -9.57 -1.30 -24.77
C TRP A 283 -8.60 -1.27 -23.58
N ILE A 284 -8.48 -0.13 -22.87
CA ILE A 284 -7.68 -0.01 -21.65
C ILE A 284 -8.17 -0.98 -20.56
N VAL A 285 -9.49 -1.10 -20.36
CA VAL A 285 -10.08 -2.02 -19.39
C VAL A 285 -9.81 -3.49 -19.77
N GLU A 286 -9.84 -3.84 -21.05
CA GLU A 286 -9.48 -5.19 -21.52
C GLU A 286 -8.00 -5.53 -21.29
N ILE A 287 -7.10 -4.56 -21.47
CA ILE A 287 -5.68 -4.73 -21.11
C ILE A 287 -5.55 -5.02 -19.62
N ALA A 288 -6.18 -4.21 -18.76
CA ALA A 288 -6.17 -4.42 -17.32
C ALA A 288 -6.76 -5.78 -16.92
N ARG A 289 -7.85 -6.21 -17.56
CA ARG A 289 -8.46 -7.53 -17.38
C ARG A 289 -7.51 -8.65 -17.81
N SER A 290 -6.79 -8.50 -18.91
CA SER A 290 -5.85 -9.52 -19.38
C SER A 290 -4.65 -9.68 -18.44
N LEU A 291 -4.20 -8.59 -17.81
CA LEU A 291 -3.14 -8.64 -16.82
C LEU A 291 -3.59 -9.15 -15.45
N GLY A 292 -4.79 -8.78 -14.99
CA GLY A 292 -5.22 -8.95 -13.59
C GLY A 292 -6.52 -9.72 -13.35
N GLY A 293 -7.15 -10.22 -14.42
CA GLY A 293 -8.48 -10.86 -14.40
C GLY A 293 -9.63 -9.86 -14.23
N GLU A 294 -10.84 -10.39 -14.10
CA GLU A 294 -12.08 -9.59 -13.98
C GLU A 294 -12.04 -8.57 -12.83
N ILE A 295 -11.39 -8.91 -11.73
CA ILE A 295 -11.30 -8.01 -10.56
C ILE A 295 -10.55 -6.72 -10.95
N GLU A 296 -9.42 -6.84 -11.65
CA GLU A 296 -8.65 -5.68 -12.05
C GLU A 296 -9.39 -4.89 -13.15
N GLY A 297 -9.99 -5.57 -14.13
CA GLY A 297 -10.82 -4.92 -15.14
C GLY A 297 -11.97 -4.10 -14.52
N ASN A 298 -12.65 -4.66 -13.51
CA ASN A 298 -13.71 -3.96 -12.78
C ASN A 298 -13.18 -2.77 -11.98
N LEU A 299 -12.03 -2.88 -11.34
CA LEU A 299 -11.42 -1.76 -10.62
C LEU A 299 -11.06 -0.61 -11.56
N TRP A 300 -10.52 -0.90 -12.73
CA TRP A 300 -10.21 0.12 -13.74
C TRP A 300 -11.46 0.80 -14.29
N ARG A 301 -12.54 0.03 -14.47
CA ARG A 301 -13.81 0.55 -14.98
C ARG A 301 -14.60 1.38 -13.95
N LEU A 302 -14.49 1.06 -12.66
CA LEU A 302 -15.39 1.62 -11.64
C LEU A 302 -14.72 2.60 -10.69
N LYS A 303 -13.46 2.36 -10.31
CA LYS A 303 -12.79 3.17 -9.28
C LYS A 303 -12.09 4.36 -9.93
N ASP A 304 -12.49 5.58 -9.56
CA ASP A 304 -11.91 6.83 -10.07
C ASP A 304 -11.93 6.93 -11.61
N ALA A 305 -12.84 6.22 -12.28
CA ALA A 305 -12.89 6.12 -13.74
C ALA A 305 -13.20 7.49 -14.39
N ASP A 306 -13.99 8.31 -13.72
CA ASP A 306 -14.25 9.70 -14.08
C ASP A 306 -12.95 10.51 -14.22
N ILE A 307 -11.97 10.27 -13.34
CA ILE A 307 -10.69 10.99 -13.32
C ILE A 307 -9.77 10.51 -14.46
N TRP A 308 -9.57 9.19 -14.60
CA TRP A 308 -8.50 8.67 -15.46
C TRP A 308 -8.98 8.14 -16.82
N LEU A 309 -10.27 7.78 -16.97
CA LEU A 309 -10.85 7.29 -18.23
C LEU A 309 -11.75 8.33 -18.90
N GLU A 310 -12.52 9.12 -18.17
CA GLU A 310 -13.47 10.05 -18.81
C GLU A 310 -12.84 11.42 -19.09
N THR A 311 -12.15 12.01 -18.10
CA THR A 311 -11.64 13.39 -18.20
C THR A 311 -10.20 13.52 -18.68
N SER A 312 -9.42 12.43 -18.62
CA SER A 312 -8.01 12.44 -19.02
C SER A 312 -7.81 12.42 -20.53
N SER A 313 -6.76 13.07 -21.03
CA SER A 313 -6.37 13.01 -22.44
C SER A 313 -5.87 11.62 -22.84
N ASN A 314 -5.88 11.31 -24.14
CA ASN A 314 -5.33 10.04 -24.65
C ASN A 314 -3.86 9.83 -24.26
N MET A 315 -3.06 10.90 -24.20
CA MET A 315 -1.70 10.84 -23.68
C MET A 315 -1.65 10.42 -22.20
N GLN A 316 -2.47 11.04 -21.35
CA GLN A 316 -2.52 10.72 -19.92
C GLN A 316 -3.01 9.29 -19.68
N LYS A 317 -4.03 8.84 -20.42
CA LYS A 317 -4.52 7.45 -20.43
C LYS A 317 -3.40 6.48 -20.81
N SER A 318 -2.69 6.79 -21.89
CA SER A 318 -1.58 5.96 -22.41
C SER A 318 -0.47 5.80 -21.39
N LEU A 319 -0.03 6.90 -20.76
CA LEU A 319 1.03 6.86 -19.75
C LEU A 319 0.58 6.12 -18.47
N THR A 320 -0.68 6.27 -18.08
CA THR A 320 -1.25 5.53 -16.94
C THR A 320 -1.30 4.03 -17.22
N LEU A 321 -1.73 3.64 -18.41
CA LEU A 321 -1.74 2.24 -18.83
C LEU A 321 -0.32 1.65 -18.93
N LEU A 322 0.62 2.37 -19.56
CA LEU A 322 2.02 1.95 -19.64
C LEU A 322 2.67 1.79 -18.26
N ASN A 323 2.29 2.62 -17.28
CA ASN A 323 2.72 2.43 -15.90
C ASN A 323 2.20 1.11 -15.31
N CYS A 324 0.94 0.75 -15.58
CA CYS A 324 0.41 -0.56 -15.18
C CYS A 324 1.17 -1.73 -15.84
N ILE A 325 1.36 -1.66 -17.16
CA ILE A 325 2.08 -2.68 -17.95
C ILE A 325 3.53 -2.83 -17.47
N SER A 326 4.24 -1.71 -17.29
CA SER A 326 5.60 -1.68 -16.73
C SER A 326 5.68 -2.32 -15.35
N ARG A 327 4.70 -2.04 -14.47
CA ARG A 327 4.66 -2.66 -13.14
C ARG A 327 4.36 -4.15 -13.21
N TYR A 328 3.54 -4.59 -14.16
CA TYR A 328 3.28 -6.01 -14.38
C TYR A 328 4.58 -6.71 -14.80
N GLU A 329 5.29 -6.14 -15.77
CA GLU A 329 6.60 -6.64 -16.20
C GLU A 329 7.56 -6.77 -15.01
N ALA A 330 7.75 -5.68 -14.27
CA ALA A 330 8.64 -5.67 -13.11
C ALA A 330 8.27 -6.73 -12.07
N PHE A 331 6.97 -6.87 -11.78
CA PHE A 331 6.47 -7.88 -10.86
C PHE A 331 6.78 -9.30 -11.36
N MET A 332 6.55 -9.57 -12.65
CA MET A 332 6.81 -10.90 -13.22
C MET A 332 8.31 -11.20 -13.33
N VAL A 333 9.16 -10.19 -13.60
CA VAL A 333 10.62 -10.32 -13.52
C VAL A 333 11.06 -10.69 -12.11
N VAL A 334 10.61 -9.94 -11.09
CA VAL A 334 10.91 -10.24 -9.68
C VAL A 334 10.41 -11.63 -9.27
N CYS A 335 9.23 -12.02 -9.75
CA CYS A 335 8.64 -13.34 -9.55
C CYS A 335 9.37 -14.48 -10.29
N SER A 336 10.19 -14.17 -11.29
CA SER A 336 10.98 -15.17 -12.02
C SER A 336 12.35 -15.45 -11.40
N PHE A 337 12.87 -14.55 -10.55
CA PHE A 337 14.14 -14.79 -9.87
C PHE A 337 14.07 -16.01 -8.94
N PRO A 338 15.12 -16.83 -8.87
CA PRO A 338 15.14 -18.01 -7.99
C PRO A 338 14.94 -17.59 -6.52
N ILE A 339 14.03 -18.29 -5.84
CA ILE A 339 13.81 -18.12 -4.40
C ILE A 339 14.88 -18.94 -3.68
N GLU A 340 16.04 -18.35 -3.46
CA GLU A 340 17.02 -18.93 -2.54
C GLU A 340 16.54 -18.74 -1.10
N THR A 341 15.84 -19.74 -0.58
CA THR A 341 15.56 -19.83 0.84
C THR A 341 16.83 -20.25 1.57
N GLY A 342 17.38 -19.33 2.35
CA GLY A 342 18.61 -19.57 3.10
C GLY A 342 19.34 -18.25 3.37
N VAL A 343 19.98 -18.18 4.53
CA VAL A 343 21.06 -17.23 4.76
C VAL A 343 22.05 -17.45 3.62
N ILE A 344 22.32 -16.43 2.82
CA ILE A 344 23.54 -16.41 2.01
C ILE A 344 24.65 -16.74 2.99
N LYS A 345 25.25 -17.93 2.90
CA LYS A 345 26.54 -18.21 3.53
C LYS A 345 27.44 -17.06 3.08
N GLY A 346 27.65 -16.09 3.96
CA GLY A 346 27.83 -14.70 3.53
C GLY A 346 27.26 -13.64 4.50
N THR A 347 26.92 -13.99 5.75
CA THR A 347 27.74 -13.34 6.79
C THR A 347 29.17 -13.61 6.35
N ASN A 348 29.98 -12.57 6.17
CA ASN A 348 31.43 -12.75 6.14
C ASN A 348 31.72 -13.78 7.23
N VAL A 349 32.00 -15.02 6.82
CA VAL A 349 32.72 -15.94 7.68
C VAL A 349 33.94 -15.11 7.92
N ASP A 350 34.06 -14.59 9.12
CA ASP A 350 35.21 -13.82 9.52
C ASP A 350 36.35 -14.84 9.48
N ILE A 351 36.92 -15.02 8.27
CA ILE A 351 37.88 -16.07 7.92
C ILE A 351 39.02 -15.97 8.92
N GLU A 352 39.43 -14.74 9.22
CA GLU A 352 40.37 -14.40 10.27
C GLU A 352 39.95 -14.93 11.65
N LYS A 353 38.72 -14.66 12.12
CA LYS A 353 38.25 -15.25 13.39
C LYS A 353 38.18 -16.78 13.37
N ARG A 354 37.86 -17.40 12.22
CA ARG A 354 37.74 -18.85 12.10
C ARG A 354 39.10 -19.53 12.08
N ASP A 355 40.08 -18.93 11.41
CA ASP A 355 41.47 -19.38 11.36
C ASP A 355 42.17 -19.13 12.71
N ARG A 356 41.88 -18.01 13.37
CA ARG A 356 42.35 -17.72 14.73
C ARG A 356 41.74 -18.69 15.74
N LEU A 357 40.47 -19.07 15.60
CA LEU A 357 39.85 -20.12 16.40
C LEU A 357 40.50 -21.50 16.15
N LYS A 358 40.79 -21.85 14.89
CA LYS A 358 41.53 -23.09 14.57
C LYS A 358 42.91 -23.11 15.24
N ALA A 359 43.69 -22.02 15.12
CA ALA A 359 45.00 -21.91 15.74
C ALA A 359 44.93 -22.10 17.26
N LEU A 360 44.00 -21.42 17.93
CA LEU A 360 43.79 -21.55 19.39
C LEU A 360 43.32 -22.95 19.81
N LEU A 361 42.53 -23.64 18.96
CA LEU A 361 42.09 -25.02 19.22
C LEU A 361 43.22 -26.03 19.02
N GLU A 362 44.13 -25.82 18.05
CA GLU A 362 45.33 -26.65 17.87
C GLU A 362 46.34 -26.40 19.00
N GLU A 363 46.55 -25.14 19.40
CA GLU A 363 47.42 -24.80 20.53
C GLU A 363 46.94 -25.45 21.82
N ARG A 364 45.61 -25.49 22.04
CA ARG A 364 45.00 -26.21 23.15
C ARG A 364 45.27 -27.72 23.15
N LYS A 365 45.48 -28.36 21.99
CA LYS A 365 45.84 -29.80 21.95
C LYS A 365 47.21 -30.04 22.57
N VAL A 366 48.11 -29.06 22.45
CA VAL A 366 49.49 -29.12 22.96
C VAL A 366 49.58 -28.52 24.37
N ASN A 367 48.74 -27.54 24.69
CA ASN A 367 48.67 -26.86 25.98
C ASN A 367 47.26 -26.98 26.61
N PRO A 368 47.04 -27.96 27.51
CA PRO A 368 45.74 -28.20 28.14
C PRO A 368 45.22 -27.04 29.01
N ASN A 369 46.10 -26.11 29.41
CA ASN A 369 45.74 -24.99 30.28
C ASN A 369 44.91 -23.92 29.57
N ILE A 370 44.89 -23.91 28.22
CA ILE A 370 44.08 -22.98 27.44
C ILE A 370 42.60 -23.37 27.56
N THR A 371 41.85 -22.62 28.36
CA THR A 371 40.43 -22.86 28.61
C THR A 371 39.55 -22.33 27.47
N MET A 372 38.33 -22.87 27.33
CA MET A 372 37.37 -22.36 26.34
C MET A 372 36.91 -20.93 26.67
N ASN A 373 37.03 -20.52 27.93
CA ASN A 373 36.74 -19.15 28.36
C ASN A 373 37.81 -18.18 27.89
N GLU A 374 39.09 -18.56 27.94
CA GLU A 374 40.18 -17.75 27.40
C GLU A 374 40.05 -17.61 25.89
N ILE A 375 39.74 -18.69 25.16
CA ILE A 375 39.47 -18.64 23.72
C ILE A 375 38.30 -17.69 23.41
N ALA A 376 37.23 -17.75 24.20
CA ALA A 376 36.06 -16.87 24.06
C ALA A 376 36.44 -15.39 24.27
N LYS A 377 37.23 -15.11 25.31
CA LYS A 377 37.73 -13.76 25.64
C LYS A 377 38.64 -13.22 24.54
N THR A 378 39.58 -14.03 24.03
CA THR A 378 40.52 -13.66 22.96
C THR A 378 39.81 -13.39 21.64
N LEU A 379 38.73 -14.10 21.34
CA LEU A 379 37.94 -13.92 20.12
C LEU A 379 36.80 -12.89 20.25
N GLY A 380 36.56 -12.35 21.45
CA GLY A 380 35.48 -11.40 21.71
C GLY A 380 34.08 -11.98 21.50
N ILE A 381 33.89 -13.29 21.75
CA ILE A 381 32.61 -13.99 21.54
C ILE A 381 32.18 -14.75 22.79
N SER A 382 30.90 -15.15 22.86
CA SER A 382 30.42 -15.97 23.97
C SER A 382 31.01 -17.38 23.92
N ARG A 383 31.20 -18.01 25.09
CA ARG A 383 31.63 -19.41 25.19
C ARG A 383 30.74 -20.36 24.37
N THR A 384 29.44 -20.11 24.34
CA THR A 384 28.45 -20.86 23.54
C THR A 384 28.72 -20.71 22.04
N ALA A 385 29.11 -19.51 21.58
CA ALA A 385 29.49 -19.28 20.19
C ALA A 385 30.78 -20.04 19.84
N VAL A 386 31.76 -20.10 20.74
CA VAL A 386 32.99 -20.91 20.54
C VAL A 386 32.65 -22.38 20.33
N TYR A 387 31.80 -22.98 21.17
CA TYR A 387 31.39 -24.39 21.00
C TYR A 387 30.62 -24.62 19.70
N LYS A 388 29.70 -23.72 19.33
CA LYS A 388 28.98 -23.80 18.05
C LYS A 388 29.92 -23.69 16.85
N LEU A 389 30.97 -22.88 16.94
CA LEU A 389 31.97 -22.73 15.88
C LEU A 389 32.92 -23.93 15.82
N LYS A 390 33.35 -24.46 16.98
CA LYS A 390 34.14 -25.69 17.08
C LYS A 390 33.46 -26.87 16.38
N ASN A 391 32.17 -27.08 16.64
CA ASN A 391 31.35 -28.14 16.02
C ASN A 391 31.09 -27.93 14.51
N LYS A 392 31.48 -26.79 13.94
CA LYS A 392 31.38 -26.48 12.51
C LYS A 392 32.76 -26.46 11.83
N ILE A 393 33.83 -26.73 12.57
CA ILE A 393 35.23 -26.71 12.12
C ILE A 393 35.82 -28.11 12.21
N CYS A 394 35.56 -28.83 13.31
CA CYS A 394 35.50 -30.29 13.31
C CYS A 394 34.33 -30.75 12.45
#